data_AF-A0A1A9ZSZ5-F1
#
_entry.id   AF-A0A1A9ZSZ5-F1
#
_cell.length_a   1.000
_cell.length_b   1.000
_cell.length_c   1.000
_cell.angle_alpha   90.00
_cell.angle_beta   90.00
_cell.angle_gamma   90.00
#
_symmetry.space_group_name_H-M   'P 1'
#
loop_
_entity.id
_entity.type
_entity.pdbx_description
1 polymer ?
#
loop_
_entity_poly.entity_id
_entity_poly.type
_entity_poly.pdbx_seq_one_letter_code
_entity_poly.pdbx_strand_id
1 'polypeptide(L)'
;MFLTKAFAITILIAALAYHSVSKPTEGGATNYETDEELLNETAKVLENSLNKLAANDGPHYKLTKMRGAIRGLGLFGNLYGMKADLADENGESKVCSIEIWSPGEKPEVQVTFECEGEEKLVKTQEK
;
A
#
# COMPACT_ATOMS: atom_id res chain seq x y z
N MET A 1 -38.50 -43.26 2.50
CA MET A 1 -37.19 -43.62 1.94
C MET A 1 -36.78 -42.48 0.99
N PHE A 2 -35.82 -41.66 1.44
CA PHE A 2 -35.00 -40.66 0.74
C PHE A 2 -35.67 -39.59 -0.14
N LEU A 3 -35.75 -38.35 0.37
CA LEU A 3 -35.62 -37.11 -0.45
C LEU A 3 -35.44 -35.83 0.39
N THR A 4 -34.86 -35.93 1.61
CA THR A 4 -34.58 -34.77 2.50
C THR A 4 -33.10 -34.38 2.55
N LYS A 5 -32.28 -34.84 1.61
CA LYS A 5 -30.82 -34.60 1.60
C LYS A 5 -30.36 -33.94 0.30
N ALA A 6 -30.78 -32.71 0.04
CA ALA A 6 -30.25 -31.95 -1.10
C ALA A 6 -30.04 -30.45 -0.85
N PHE A 7 -30.26 -29.94 0.38
CA PHE A 7 -30.12 -28.52 0.69
C PHE A 7 -28.93 -28.16 1.60
N ALA A 8 -28.08 -29.13 1.94
CA ALA A 8 -26.92 -28.89 2.83
C ALA A 8 -25.59 -28.69 2.08
N ILE A 9 -25.57 -28.69 0.74
CA ILE A 9 -24.34 -28.68 -0.07
C ILE A 9 -24.29 -27.44 -0.98
N THR A 10 -24.65 -26.27 -0.47
CA THR A 10 -24.41 -24.99 -1.17
C THR A 10 -23.77 -23.91 -0.28
N ILE A 11 -23.54 -24.18 1.01
CA ILE A 11 -22.98 -23.21 1.96
C ILE A 11 -21.45 -23.33 2.12
N LEU A 12 -20.79 -24.33 1.51
CA LEU A 12 -19.33 -24.50 1.69
C LEU A 12 -18.46 -23.68 0.72
N ILE A 13 -19.02 -23.07 -0.34
CA ILE A 13 -18.20 -22.43 -1.39
C ILE A 13 -17.99 -20.92 -1.13
N ALA A 14 -18.80 -20.28 -0.28
CA ALA A 14 -18.65 -18.85 0.00
C ALA A 14 -17.50 -18.51 0.97
N ALA A 15 -16.91 -19.51 1.65
CA ALA A 15 -15.82 -19.30 2.62
C ALA A 15 -14.41 -19.25 1.99
N LEU A 16 -14.25 -19.61 0.72
CA LEU A 16 -12.93 -19.63 0.07
C LEU A 16 -12.56 -18.31 -0.64
N ALA A 17 -13.51 -17.38 -0.79
CA ALA A 17 -13.22 -16.08 -1.41
C ALA A 17 -12.57 -15.07 -0.45
N TYR A 18 -12.46 -15.37 0.85
CA TYR A 18 -11.90 -14.45 1.86
C TYR A 18 -10.39 -14.62 2.10
N HIS A 19 -9.73 -15.60 1.49
CA HIS A 19 -8.30 -15.86 1.72
C HIS A 19 -7.39 -15.35 0.60
N SER A 20 -7.51 -14.08 0.19
CA SER A 20 -6.40 -13.43 -0.54
C SER A 20 -6.37 -11.91 -0.42
N VAL A 21 -6.68 -11.33 0.75
CA VAL A 21 -6.07 -10.04 1.10
C VAL A 21 -4.92 -10.36 2.02
N SER A 22 -3.79 -10.73 1.43
CA SER A 22 -2.52 -10.73 2.14
C SER A 22 -2.21 -9.27 2.48
N LYS A 23 -2.55 -8.85 3.70
CA LYS A 23 -1.88 -7.72 4.35
C LYS A 23 -0.38 -7.97 4.23
N PRO A 24 0.43 -7.02 3.73
CA PRO A 24 1.88 -7.17 3.77
C PRO A 24 2.30 -7.48 5.20
N THR A 25 2.87 -8.66 5.36
CA THR A 25 3.33 -9.18 6.65
C THR A 25 4.63 -8.47 6.97
N GLU A 26 4.62 -7.64 8.03
CA GLU A 26 5.82 -7.10 8.66
C GLU A 26 6.81 -8.26 8.92
N GLY A 27 7.91 -8.30 8.16
CA GLY A 27 9.03 -9.23 8.36
C GLY A 27 9.27 -10.29 7.27
N GLY A 28 8.37 -10.45 6.29
CA GLY A 28 8.65 -11.27 5.10
C GLY A 28 9.37 -10.45 4.03
N ALA A 29 10.36 -11.01 3.33
CA ALA A 29 10.99 -10.33 2.19
C ALA A 29 9.92 -10.02 1.14
N THR A 30 9.40 -8.80 1.13
CA THR A 30 8.55 -8.30 0.05
C THR A 30 9.41 -8.19 -1.20
N ASN A 31 9.10 -9.02 -2.20
CA ASN A 31 9.75 -8.97 -3.50
C ASN A 31 9.24 -7.72 -4.22
N TYR A 32 9.95 -6.61 -4.04
CA TYR A 32 9.71 -5.41 -4.84
C TYR A 32 10.19 -5.64 -6.27
N GLU A 33 9.33 -5.32 -7.22
CA GLU A 33 9.63 -5.37 -8.64
C GLU A 33 10.36 -4.10 -9.06
N THR A 34 11.24 -4.22 -10.05
CA THR A 34 12.02 -3.11 -10.63
C THR A 34 11.59 -2.82 -12.06
N ASP A 35 10.38 -3.23 -12.43
CA ASP A 35 9.78 -2.93 -13.73
C ASP A 35 9.60 -1.42 -13.89
N GLU A 36 10.11 -0.84 -14.98
CA GLU A 36 10.16 0.61 -15.17
C GLU A 36 8.76 1.25 -15.22
N GLU A 37 7.80 0.57 -15.84
CA GLU A 37 6.41 1.05 -15.92
C GLU A 37 5.79 1.12 -14.52
N LEU A 38 5.93 0.06 -13.73
CA LEU A 38 5.45 0.01 -12.35
C LEU A 38 6.16 1.04 -11.47
N LEU A 39 7.48 1.20 -11.59
CA LEU A 39 8.23 2.21 -10.83
C LEU A 39 7.75 3.62 -11.17
N ASN A 40 7.49 3.92 -12.44
CA ASN A 40 6.97 5.23 -12.87
C ASN A 40 5.52 5.46 -12.41
N GLU A 41 4.67 4.44 -12.47
CA GLU A 41 3.30 4.52 -11.96
C GLU A 41 3.30 4.83 -10.46
N THR A 42 4.04 4.02 -9.69
CA THR A 42 4.08 4.15 -8.23
C THR A 42 4.80 5.40 -7.76
N ALA A 43 5.83 5.88 -8.47
CA ALA A 43 6.44 7.18 -8.23
C ALA A 43 5.41 8.31 -8.29
N LYS A 44 4.56 8.35 -9.32
CA LYS A 44 3.51 9.37 -9.45
C LYS A 44 2.50 9.31 -8.31
N VAL A 45 2.11 8.10 -7.89
CA VAL A 45 1.20 7.91 -6.75
C VAL A 45 1.83 8.41 -5.44
N LEU A 46 3.12 8.11 -5.24
CA LEU A 46 3.89 8.56 -4.08
C LEU A 46 4.04 10.08 -4.08
N GLU A 47 4.51 10.68 -5.16
CA GLU A 47 4.70 12.12 -5.30
C GLU A 47 3.39 12.89 -5.06
N ASN A 48 2.28 12.41 -5.63
CA ASN A 48 0.97 13.00 -5.37
C ASN A 48 0.61 12.96 -3.87
N SER A 49 0.90 11.85 -3.20
CA SER A 49 0.64 11.72 -1.76
C SER A 49 1.56 12.62 -0.93
N LEU A 50 2.85 12.68 -1.25
CA LEU A 50 3.80 13.58 -0.58
C LEU A 50 3.36 15.05 -0.69
N ASN A 51 2.94 15.47 -1.89
CA ASN A 51 2.44 16.83 -2.11
C ASN A 51 1.18 17.14 -1.30
N LYS A 52 0.24 16.18 -1.20
CA LYS A 52 -0.98 16.34 -0.40
C LYS A 52 -0.71 16.39 1.10
N LEU A 53 0.20 15.57 1.59
CA LEU A 53 0.64 15.61 2.98
C LEU A 53 1.32 16.94 3.30
N ALA A 54 2.26 17.39 2.47
CA ALA A 54 2.98 18.66 2.65
C ALA A 54 2.05 19.88 2.65
N ALA A 55 0.90 19.81 1.97
CA ALA A 55 -0.10 20.88 1.96
C ALA A 55 -0.95 20.96 3.24
N ASN A 56 -0.95 19.92 4.09
CA ASN A 56 -1.82 19.78 5.27
C ASN A 56 -1.01 19.47 6.55
N ASP A 57 0.11 20.16 6.77
CA ASP A 57 1.02 19.98 7.92
C ASP A 57 1.57 18.54 8.09
N GLY A 58 1.64 17.79 6.98
CA GLY A 58 2.27 16.48 6.91
C GLY A 58 3.79 16.56 6.71
N PRO A 59 4.49 15.40 6.63
CA PRO A 59 5.92 15.39 6.40
C PRO A 59 6.27 15.95 5.02
N HIS A 60 7.29 16.79 4.95
CA HIS A 60 7.79 17.41 3.72
C HIS A 60 8.89 16.55 3.07
N TYR A 61 8.59 15.26 2.86
CA TYR A 61 9.50 14.38 2.15
C TYR A 61 9.49 14.65 0.64
N LYS A 62 10.63 14.41 -0.02
CA LYS A 62 10.78 14.42 -1.48
C LYS A 62 11.31 13.09 -1.96
N LEU A 63 10.67 12.52 -2.98
CA LEU A 63 11.17 11.33 -3.65
C LEU A 63 12.47 11.67 -4.39
N THR A 64 13.57 11.02 -4.02
CA THR A 64 14.86 11.18 -4.72
C THR A 64 15.15 10.00 -5.63
N LYS A 65 14.72 8.78 -5.25
CA LYS A 65 14.93 7.58 -6.06
C LYS A 65 13.93 6.47 -5.75
N MET A 66 13.33 5.89 -6.77
CA MET A 66 12.63 4.60 -6.65
C MET A 66 13.63 3.44 -6.67
N ARG A 67 13.50 2.51 -5.71
CA ARG A 67 14.32 1.28 -5.65
C ARG A 67 13.53 0.03 -6.01
N GLY A 68 12.22 0.05 -5.81
CA GLY A 68 11.35 -1.09 -6.05
C GLY A 68 9.90 -0.74 -5.73
N ALA A 69 8.96 -1.43 -6.37
CA ALA A 69 7.53 -1.24 -6.13
C ALA A 69 6.77 -2.56 -6.22
N ILE A 70 5.59 -2.60 -5.62
CA ILE A 70 4.60 -3.67 -5.76
C ILE A 70 3.22 -3.02 -5.77
N ARG A 71 2.31 -3.56 -6.59
CA ARG A 71 0.94 -3.10 -6.69
C ARG A 71 -0.03 -4.23 -6.38
N GLY A 72 -0.90 -4.01 -5.40
CA GLY A 72 -2.01 -4.89 -5.06
C GLY A 72 -3.33 -4.24 -5.45
N LEU A 73 -3.91 -4.66 -6.56
CA LEU A 73 -5.26 -4.25 -6.98
C LEU A 73 -6.29 -5.24 -6.45
N GLY A 74 -7.29 -4.75 -5.73
CA GLY A 74 -8.35 -5.60 -5.18
C GLY A 74 -9.73 -4.96 -5.24
N LEU A 75 -10.74 -5.78 -5.01
CA LEU A 75 -12.15 -5.34 -4.94
C LEU A 75 -12.38 -4.27 -3.86
N PHE A 76 -11.56 -4.26 -2.81
CA PHE A 76 -11.70 -3.36 -1.67
C PHE A 76 -10.84 -2.08 -1.76
N GLY A 77 -10.02 -1.94 -2.81
CA GLY A 77 -9.13 -0.79 -2.98
C GLY A 77 -7.80 -1.14 -3.62
N ASN A 78 -6.93 -0.13 -3.65
CA ASN A 78 -5.61 -0.20 -4.23
C ASN A 78 -4.56 -0.10 -3.12
N LEU A 79 -3.60 -1.03 -3.15
CA LEU A 79 -2.42 -1.03 -2.31
C LEU A 79 -1.19 -0.78 -3.19
N TYR A 80 -0.34 0.15 -2.76
CA TYR A 80 0.96 0.40 -3.36
C TYR A 80 2.03 0.25 -2.29
N GLY A 81 2.94 -0.71 -2.47
CA GLY A 81 4.12 -0.84 -1.64
C GLY A 81 5.34 -0.36 -2.42
N MET A 82 6.20 0.45 -1.79
CA MET A 82 7.38 1.02 -2.44
C MET A 82 8.58 0.93 -1.52
N LYS A 83 9.75 0.73 -2.12
CA LYS A 83 11.05 0.99 -1.49
C LYS A 83 11.69 2.16 -2.23
N ALA A 84 11.97 3.24 -1.53
CA ALA A 84 12.44 4.47 -2.16
C ALA A 84 13.40 5.23 -1.24
N ASP A 85 14.22 6.10 -1.84
CA ASP A 85 14.97 7.11 -1.12
C ASP A 85 14.10 8.37 -1.00
N LEU A 86 13.85 8.82 0.22
CA LEU A 86 13.15 10.06 0.52
C LEU A 86 14.12 11.04 1.18
N ALA A 87 14.18 12.26 0.67
CA ALA A 87 14.86 13.38 1.31
C ALA A 87 13.90 14.14 2.22
N ASP A 88 14.33 14.46 3.44
CA ASP A 88 13.60 15.32 4.36
C ASP A 88 13.79 16.82 4.04
N GLU A 89 13.27 17.70 4.90
CA GLU A 89 13.40 19.16 4.77
C GLU A 89 14.84 19.65 4.86
N ASN A 90 15.70 18.90 5.56
CA ASN A 90 17.11 19.20 5.71
C ASN A 90 17.93 18.70 4.51
N GLY A 91 17.30 17.99 3.58
CA GLY A 91 17.93 17.36 2.42
C GLY A 91 18.64 16.04 2.75
N GLU A 92 18.45 15.50 3.95
CA GLU A 92 18.98 14.19 4.32
C GLU A 92 18.13 13.09 3.66
N SER A 93 18.76 12.27 2.82
CA SER A 93 18.09 11.20 2.09
C SER A 93 18.21 9.88 2.84
N LYS A 94 17.06 9.22 3.10
CA LYS A 94 16.98 7.93 3.79
C LYS A 94 16.24 6.91 2.95
N VAL A 95 16.59 5.64 3.12
CA VAL A 95 15.84 4.53 2.51
C VAL A 95 14.58 4.31 3.33
N CYS A 96 13.44 4.30 2.67
CA CYS A 96 12.14 4.09 3.28
C CYS A 96 11.38 2.96 2.57
N SER A 97 10.68 2.17 3.38
CA SER A 97 9.56 1.33 2.94
C SER A 97 8.28 2.14 3.12
N ILE A 98 7.54 2.34 2.03
CA ILE A 98 6.31 3.13 2.02
C ILE A 98 5.15 2.23 1.60
N GLU A 99 4.02 2.36 2.29
CA GLU A 99 2.75 1.72 1.92
C GLU A 99 1.67 2.79 1.75
N ILE A 100 0.99 2.78 0.60
CA ILE A 100 -0.18 3.62 0.34
C ILE A 100 -1.39 2.72 0.16
N TRP A 101 -2.37 2.86 1.05
CA TRP A 101 -3.64 2.15 1.00
C TRP A 101 -4.78 3.12 0.67
N SER A 102 -5.42 2.89 -0.49
CA SER A 102 -6.56 3.67 -0.98
C SER A 102 -7.79 2.75 -1.06
N PRO A 103 -8.68 2.76 -0.05
CA PRO A 103 -9.88 1.93 -0.03
C PRO A 103 -10.87 2.40 -1.10
N GLY A 104 -11.56 1.50 -1.81
CA GLY A 104 -12.38 1.83 -2.98
C GLY A 104 -13.43 2.94 -2.74
N GLU A 105 -14.32 2.76 -1.77
CA GLU A 105 -15.44 3.67 -1.52
C GLU A 105 -15.14 4.79 -0.51
N LYS A 106 -14.01 4.71 0.21
CA LYS A 106 -13.67 5.70 1.24
C LYS A 106 -12.97 6.92 0.64
N PRO A 107 -13.16 8.13 1.16
CA PRO A 107 -12.47 9.33 0.66
C PRO A 107 -11.02 9.42 1.14
N GLU A 108 -10.63 8.61 2.12
CA GLU A 108 -9.33 8.69 2.79
C GLU A 108 -8.30 7.75 2.15
N VAL A 109 -7.06 8.20 2.05
CA VAL A 109 -5.88 7.41 1.71
C VAL A 109 -4.96 7.38 2.92
N GLN A 110 -4.52 6.19 3.32
CA GLN A 110 -3.52 6.01 4.36
C GLN A 110 -2.14 5.85 3.73
N VAL A 111 -1.16 6.56 4.28
CA VAL A 111 0.25 6.47 3.89
C VAL A 111 1.07 6.12 5.13
N THR A 112 1.81 5.02 5.05
CA THR A 112 2.70 4.54 6.10
C THR A 112 4.13 4.67 5.62
N PHE A 113 4.98 5.32 6.41
CA PHE A 113 6.41 5.46 6.18
C PHE A 113 7.19 4.69 7.24
N GLU A 114 8.11 3.86 6.79
CA GLU A 114 9.09 3.16 7.62
C GLU A 114 10.48 3.46 7.06
N CYS A 115 11.11 4.53 7.57
CA CYS A 115 12.42 4.99 7.15
C CYS A 115 13.52 4.45 8.07
N GLU A 116 14.71 4.15 7.51
CA GLU A 116 15.84 3.65 8.30
C GLU A 116 16.24 4.63 9.41
N GLY A 117 16.21 4.15 10.66
CA GLY A 117 16.57 4.94 11.84
C GLY A 117 15.47 5.87 12.36
N GLU A 118 14.26 5.80 11.81
CA GLU A 118 13.10 6.59 12.25
C GLU A 118 11.99 5.68 12.81
N GLU A 119 11.12 6.26 13.64
CA GLU A 119 9.88 5.58 14.04
C GLU A 119 8.90 5.53 12.87
N LYS A 120 8.08 4.48 12.84
CA LYS A 120 7.01 4.31 11.86
C LYS A 120 6.03 5.49 11.93
N LEU A 121 5.82 6.15 10.80
CA LEU A 121 4.92 7.29 10.66
C LEU A 121 3.71 6.91 9.82
N VAL A 122 2.51 7.09 10.37
CA VAL A 122 1.25 6.86 9.64
C VAL A 122 0.53 8.18 9.47
N LYS A 123 0.13 8.48 8.23
CA LYS A 123 -0.63 9.68 7.87
C LYS A 123 -1.86 9.31 7.04
N THR A 124 -2.87 10.15 7.13
CA THR A 124 -4.10 10.04 6.35
C THR A 124 -4.32 11.34 5.60
N GLN A 125 -4.73 11.24 4.35
CA GLN A 125 -5.03 12.36 3.47
C GLN A 125 -6.31 12.08 2.68
N GLU A 126 -6.88 13.10 2.06
CA GLU A 126 -7.96 12.90 1.10
C GLU A 126 -7.43 12.39 -0.26
N LYS A 127 -8.25 11.57 -0.92
CA LYS A 127 -7.99 10.97 -2.23
C LYS A 127 -7.61 11.95 -3.32
#